data_AF-A0AAD6V279-F1
#
_entry.id   AF-A0AAD6V279-F1
#
_cell.length_a   1.000
_cell.length_b   1.000
_cell.length_c   1.000
_cell.angle_alpha   90.00
_cell.angle_beta   90.00
_cell.angle_gamma   90.00
#
_symmetry.space_group_name_H-M   'P 1'
#
loop_
_entity.id
_entity.type
_entity.pdbx_description
1 polymer ?
#
loop_
_entity_poly.entity_id
_entity_poly.type
_entity_poly.pdbx_seq_one_letter_code
_entity_poly.pdbx_strand_id
1 'polypeptide(L)'
;ENYRIDLDSNHKSAWNQSAGRVLVPYFTDKSGLSLKDHPSLYTMIISAFSSHLKSIRDNYRYSLTSAHIQRRKRRYTRTNKLFQVRRHTVATHPYLQSHLAMVERFGVEGTSDDESDHDDPHHPRYDIRHLSWMSKEATNWKRTIDKIGSLTKYQGKVHRAERQRTISGKKSTRPYISGLPLNAYDKEWLSKDPMRPKLVRAAANYDFAHDPEFMR
;
A
#
# COMPACT_ATOMS: atom_id res chain seq x y z
N GLU A 1 22.82 -6.73 -23.34
CA GLU A 1 21.60 -7.55 -23.19
C GLU A 1 20.98 -7.31 -21.82
N ASN A 2 19.66 -7.38 -21.70
CA ASN A 2 18.97 -7.10 -20.43
C ASN A 2 18.99 -8.35 -19.54
N TYR A 3 19.53 -8.24 -18.33
CA TYR A 3 19.50 -9.30 -17.33
C TYR A 3 18.06 -9.76 -17.05
N ARG A 4 17.79 -11.06 -17.14
CA ARG A 4 16.46 -11.65 -16.94
C ARG A 4 16.54 -12.96 -16.18
N ILE A 5 15.48 -13.25 -15.42
CA ILE A 5 15.28 -14.50 -14.68
C ILE A 5 14.05 -15.21 -15.23
N ASP A 6 14.02 -16.53 -15.12
CA ASP A 6 12.92 -17.38 -15.59
C ASP A 6 12.04 -17.77 -14.39
N LEU A 7 10.76 -17.37 -14.44
CA LEU A 7 9.77 -17.65 -13.39
C LEU A 7 8.86 -18.83 -13.73
N ASP A 8 8.86 -19.30 -14.97
CA ASP A 8 7.98 -20.37 -15.42
C ASP A 8 8.60 -21.73 -15.08
N SER A 9 9.91 -21.87 -15.30
CA SER A 9 10.66 -23.09 -15.00
C SER A 9 11.05 -23.25 -13.52
N ASN A 10 11.87 -24.26 -13.22
CA ASN A 10 12.41 -24.47 -11.87
C ASN A 10 13.29 -23.28 -11.44
N HIS A 11 13.21 -22.85 -10.18
CA HIS A 11 14.12 -21.83 -9.62
C HIS A 11 15.60 -22.26 -9.70
N LYS A 12 15.86 -23.58 -9.85
CA LYS A 12 17.18 -24.16 -10.13
C LYS A 12 17.41 -24.48 -11.62
N SER A 13 16.66 -23.89 -12.55
CA SER A 13 16.87 -24.10 -13.99
C SER A 13 18.27 -23.66 -14.43
N ALA A 14 18.78 -24.23 -15.52
CA ALA A 14 20.10 -23.86 -16.05
C ALA A 14 20.21 -22.35 -16.35
N TRP A 15 19.11 -21.75 -16.86
CA TRP A 15 19.01 -20.31 -17.06
C TRP A 15 19.18 -19.52 -15.76
N ASN A 16 18.40 -19.84 -14.72
CA ASN A 16 18.45 -19.15 -13.44
C ASN A 16 19.80 -19.35 -12.72
N GLN A 17 20.40 -20.53 -12.83
CA GLN A 17 21.75 -20.76 -12.33
C GLN A 17 22.77 -19.89 -13.05
N SER A 18 22.67 -19.77 -14.38
CA SER A 18 23.53 -18.88 -15.18
C SER A 18 23.36 -17.41 -14.78
N ALA A 19 22.11 -16.95 -14.63
CA ALA A 19 21.80 -15.60 -14.15
C ALA A 19 22.42 -15.34 -12.78
N GLY A 20 22.32 -16.29 -11.85
CA GLY A 20 22.98 -16.22 -10.54
C GLY A 20 24.50 -16.07 -10.65
N ARG A 21 25.16 -16.79 -11.56
CA ARG A 21 26.61 -16.68 -11.78
C ARG A 21 27.02 -15.29 -12.29
N VAL A 22 26.20 -14.67 -13.13
CA VAL A 22 26.43 -13.30 -13.61
C VAL A 22 26.18 -12.28 -12.49
N LEU A 23 25.22 -12.55 -11.60
CA LEU A 23 24.91 -11.67 -10.47
C LEU A 23 26.07 -11.58 -9.48
N VAL A 24 26.77 -12.68 -9.18
CA VAL A 24 27.79 -12.70 -8.11
C VAL A 24 28.89 -11.65 -8.35
N PRO A 25 29.61 -11.62 -9.49
CA PRO A 25 30.66 -10.63 -9.72
C PRO A 25 30.14 -9.19 -9.66
N TYR A 26 28.94 -8.95 -10.22
CA TYR A 26 28.30 -7.64 -10.18
C TYR A 26 27.98 -7.19 -8.75
N PHE A 27 27.40 -8.08 -7.94
CA PHE A 27 27.05 -7.79 -6.55
C PHE A 27 28.28 -7.54 -5.70
N THR A 28 29.34 -8.34 -5.87
CA THR A 28 30.58 -8.21 -5.11
C THR A 28 31.32 -6.92 -5.47
N ASP A 29 31.41 -6.58 -6.76
CA ASP A 29 31.98 -5.31 -7.23
C ASP A 29 31.24 -4.11 -6.64
N LYS A 30 29.90 -4.09 -6.74
CA LYS A 30 29.07 -3.00 -6.20
C LYS A 30 29.10 -2.88 -4.68
N SER A 31 29.33 -3.99 -3.98
CA SER A 31 29.37 -4.01 -2.51
C SER A 31 30.78 -3.80 -1.95
N GLY A 32 31.80 -3.67 -2.81
CA GLY A 32 33.20 -3.58 -2.37
C GLY A 32 33.72 -4.87 -1.71
N LEU A 33 33.10 -6.01 -1.99
CA LEU A 33 33.47 -7.31 -1.43
C LEU A 33 34.39 -8.07 -2.37
N SER A 34 35.41 -8.73 -1.82
CA SER A 34 36.37 -9.54 -2.56
C SER A 34 36.10 -11.03 -2.38
N LEU A 35 35.89 -11.73 -3.50
CA LEU A 35 35.74 -13.19 -3.51
C LEU A 35 37.04 -13.93 -3.16
N LYS A 36 38.20 -13.28 -3.33
CA LYS A 36 39.50 -13.86 -2.98
C LYS A 36 39.68 -13.95 -1.47
N ASP A 37 39.19 -12.93 -0.76
CA ASP A 37 39.34 -12.83 0.70
C ASP A 37 38.32 -13.72 1.42
N HIS A 38 37.19 -14.00 0.77
CA HIS A 38 36.12 -14.84 1.31
C HIS A 38 35.61 -15.86 0.28
N PRO A 39 36.26 -17.02 0.12
CA PRO A 39 35.87 -18.03 -0.87
C PRO A 39 34.45 -18.57 -0.71
N SER A 40 33.92 -18.58 0.52
CA SER A 40 32.54 -19.01 0.84
C SER A 40 31.48 -17.99 0.39
N LEU A 41 31.86 -16.75 0.09
CA LEU A 41 30.92 -15.69 -0.29
C LEU A 41 30.18 -16.03 -1.59
N TYR A 42 30.86 -16.69 -2.52
CA TYR A 42 30.25 -17.13 -3.78
C TYR A 42 29.05 -18.06 -3.53
N THR A 43 29.23 -19.11 -2.73
CA THR A 43 28.18 -20.09 -2.45
C THR A 43 27.05 -19.48 -1.62
N MET A 44 27.38 -18.57 -0.69
CA MET A 44 26.38 -17.83 0.07
C MET A 44 25.49 -16.96 -0.82
N ILE A 45 26.07 -16.16 -1.73
CA ILE A 45 25.30 -15.29 -2.63
C ILE A 45 24.43 -16.12 -3.57
N ILE A 46 24.98 -17.20 -4.17
CA ILE A 46 24.19 -18.08 -5.06
C ILE A 46 23.04 -18.75 -4.30
N SER A 47 23.26 -19.20 -3.07
CA SER A 47 22.23 -19.82 -2.23
C SER A 47 21.14 -18.82 -1.85
N ALA A 48 21.53 -17.61 -1.45
CA ALA A 48 20.60 -16.52 -1.15
C ALA A 48 19.78 -16.11 -2.39
N PHE A 49 20.44 -15.98 -3.54
CA PHE A 49 19.77 -15.70 -4.82
C PHE A 49 18.77 -16.80 -5.20
N SER A 50 19.15 -18.07 -5.09
CA SER A 50 18.26 -19.20 -5.40
C SER A 50 17.04 -19.23 -4.46
N SER A 51 17.25 -18.94 -3.18
CA SER A 51 16.19 -18.85 -2.18
C SER A 51 15.24 -17.67 -2.47
N HIS A 52 15.80 -16.53 -2.88
CA HIS A 52 15.03 -15.36 -3.30
C HIS A 52 14.21 -15.65 -4.56
N LEU A 53 14.80 -16.31 -5.57
CA LEU A 53 14.10 -16.73 -6.79
C LEU A 53 12.94 -17.68 -6.49
N LYS A 54 13.13 -18.64 -5.58
CA LYS A 54 12.04 -19.51 -5.13
C LYS A 54 10.88 -18.67 -4.58
N SER A 55 11.17 -17.72 -3.70
CA SER A 55 10.16 -16.83 -3.13
C SER A 55 9.46 -15.98 -4.20
N ILE A 56 10.20 -15.38 -5.14
CA ILE A 56 9.62 -14.61 -6.25
C ILE A 56 8.68 -15.50 -7.07
N ARG A 57 9.12 -16.72 -7.41
CA ARG A 57 8.33 -17.65 -8.20
C ARG A 57 7.05 -18.07 -7.50
N ASP A 58 7.14 -18.43 -6.23
CA ASP A 58 5.99 -18.86 -5.45
C ASP A 58 4.97 -17.72 -5.31
N ASN A 59 5.45 -16.48 -5.09
CA ASN A 59 4.61 -15.28 -5.10
C ASN A 59 3.97 -15.02 -6.47
N TYR A 60 4.72 -15.17 -7.56
CA TYR A 60 4.21 -15.01 -8.93
C TYR A 60 3.10 -16.03 -9.22
N ARG A 61 3.35 -17.31 -8.94
CA ARG A 61 2.36 -18.38 -9.12
C ARG A 61 1.13 -18.16 -8.25
N TYR A 62 1.31 -17.77 -7.00
CA TYR A 62 0.19 -17.40 -6.13
C TYR A 62 -0.61 -16.24 -6.70
N SER A 63 0.04 -15.23 -7.28
CA SER A 63 -0.62 -14.08 -7.88
C SER A 63 -1.50 -14.42 -9.09
N LEU A 64 -1.19 -15.53 -9.78
CA LEU A 64 -1.96 -16.06 -10.91
C LEU A 64 -3.15 -16.92 -10.47
N THR A 65 -3.23 -17.31 -9.20
CA THR A 65 -4.37 -18.12 -8.72
C THR A 65 -5.67 -17.33 -8.83
N SER A 66 -6.75 -18.00 -9.25
CA SER A 66 -8.08 -17.40 -9.36
C SER A 66 -8.56 -16.78 -8.05
N ALA A 67 -8.26 -17.42 -6.92
CA ALA A 67 -8.56 -16.91 -5.57
C ALA A 67 -7.83 -15.58 -5.28
N HIS A 68 -6.54 -15.47 -5.60
CA HIS A 68 -5.79 -14.24 -5.42
C HIS A 68 -6.31 -13.12 -6.33
N ILE A 69 -6.54 -13.42 -7.60
CA ILE A 69 -7.10 -12.47 -8.58
C ILE A 69 -8.47 -11.97 -8.10
N GLN A 70 -9.34 -12.87 -7.64
CA GLN A 70 -10.66 -12.52 -7.14
C GLN A 70 -10.58 -11.68 -5.86
N ARG A 71 -9.67 -12.01 -4.93
CA ARG A 71 -9.39 -11.20 -3.74
C ARG A 71 -8.94 -9.79 -4.11
N ARG A 72 -7.99 -9.66 -5.04
CA ARG A 72 -7.52 -8.36 -5.56
C ARG A 72 -8.64 -7.57 -6.22
N LYS A 73 -9.49 -8.21 -7.02
CA LYS A 73 -10.66 -7.58 -7.65
C LYS A 73 -11.65 -7.07 -6.61
N ARG A 74 -12.04 -7.88 -5.62
CA ARG A 74 -12.94 -7.48 -4.52
C ARG A 74 -12.38 -6.28 -3.75
N ARG A 75 -11.08 -6.32 -3.44
CA ARG A 75 -10.36 -5.23 -2.78
C ARG A 75 -10.40 -3.93 -3.59
N TYR A 76 -10.08 -4.00 -4.89
CA TYR A 76 -10.14 -2.85 -5.78
C TYR A 76 -11.56 -2.28 -5.89
N THR A 77 -12.57 -3.13 -6.10
CA THR A 77 -13.97 -2.68 -6.16
C THR A 77 -14.39 -1.95 -4.88
N ARG A 78 -14.00 -2.46 -3.71
CA ARG A 78 -14.32 -1.82 -2.43
C ARG A 78 -13.62 -0.48 -2.26
N THR A 79 -12.31 -0.43 -2.48
CA THR A 79 -11.52 0.80 -2.34
C THR A 79 -11.95 1.85 -3.35
N ASN A 80 -12.23 1.45 -4.59
CA ASN A 80 -12.79 2.34 -5.61
C ASN A 80 -14.17 2.86 -5.20
N LYS A 81 -15.08 2.00 -4.71
CA LYS A 81 -16.39 2.44 -4.21
C LYS A 81 -16.28 3.47 -3.10
N LEU A 82 -15.38 3.25 -2.13
CA LEU A 82 -15.15 4.20 -1.05
C LEU A 82 -14.57 5.53 -1.57
N PHE A 83 -13.63 5.47 -2.52
CA PHE A 83 -13.13 6.67 -3.20
C PHE A 83 -14.26 7.45 -3.90
N GLN A 84 -15.11 6.77 -4.67
CA GLN A 84 -16.25 7.42 -5.36
C GLN A 84 -17.24 8.04 -4.37
N VAL A 85 -17.52 7.36 -3.25
CA VAL A 85 -18.37 7.93 -2.18
C VAL A 85 -17.73 9.19 -1.62
N ARG A 86 -16.44 9.19 -1.23
CA ARG A 86 -15.76 10.39 -0.73
C ARG A 86 -15.79 11.53 -1.75
N ARG A 87 -15.49 11.23 -3.01
CA ARG A 87 -15.51 12.20 -4.10
C ARG A 87 -16.90 12.83 -4.24
N HIS A 88 -17.94 12.01 -4.23
CA HIS A 88 -19.32 12.49 -4.29
C HIS A 88 -19.68 13.34 -3.07
N THR A 89 -19.42 12.87 -1.85
CA THR A 89 -19.67 13.62 -0.60
C THR A 89 -19.01 15.00 -0.64
N VAL A 90 -17.75 15.06 -1.07
CA VAL A 90 -16.99 16.30 -1.12
C VAL A 90 -17.49 17.23 -2.23
N ALA A 91 -17.91 16.68 -3.38
CA ALA A 91 -18.46 17.49 -4.48
C ALA A 91 -19.85 18.07 -4.16
N THR A 92 -20.68 17.36 -3.40
CA THR A 92 -22.06 17.79 -3.12
C THR A 92 -22.19 18.62 -1.86
N HIS A 93 -21.28 18.48 -0.91
CA HIS A 93 -21.37 19.18 0.37
C HIS A 93 -20.70 20.57 0.29
N PRO A 94 -21.43 21.69 0.49
CA PRO A 94 -20.91 23.04 0.25
C PRO A 94 -19.59 23.34 0.97
N TYR A 95 -19.50 23.00 2.26
CA TYR A 95 -18.30 23.24 3.09
C TYR A 95 -17.12 22.31 2.78
N LEU A 96 -17.31 21.27 1.95
CA LEU A 96 -16.23 20.35 1.60
C LEU A 96 -15.69 20.57 0.19
N GLN A 97 -16.34 21.36 -0.67
CA GLN A 97 -15.98 21.42 -2.10
C GLN A 97 -14.52 21.82 -2.36
N SER A 98 -13.93 22.65 -1.49
CA SER A 98 -12.50 23.02 -1.51
C SER A 98 -11.55 21.81 -1.41
N HIS A 99 -12.04 20.70 -0.86
CA HIS A 99 -11.31 19.45 -0.67
C HIS A 99 -11.33 18.50 -1.88
N LEU A 100 -12.11 18.79 -2.93
CA LEU A 100 -12.29 17.88 -4.06
C LEU A 100 -10.98 17.52 -4.75
N ALA A 101 -10.17 18.53 -5.08
CA ALA A 101 -8.87 18.33 -5.72
C ALA A 101 -7.93 17.46 -4.86
N MET A 102 -7.98 17.60 -3.55
CA MET A 102 -7.15 16.81 -2.65
C MET A 102 -7.62 15.35 -2.58
N VAL A 103 -8.93 15.10 -2.57
CA VAL A 103 -9.49 13.74 -2.66
C VAL A 103 -9.10 13.06 -3.97
N GLU A 104 -9.16 13.78 -5.09
CA GLU A 104 -8.77 13.25 -6.40
C GLU A 104 -7.26 12.93 -6.47
N ARG A 105 -6.41 13.76 -5.85
CA ARG A 105 -4.97 13.48 -5.72
C ARG A 105 -4.66 12.24 -4.88
N PHE A 106 -5.43 11.97 -3.84
CA PHE A 106 -5.32 10.70 -3.10
C PHE A 106 -5.79 9.51 -3.92
N GLY A 107 -6.86 9.68 -4.70
CA GLY A 107 -7.41 8.62 -5.54
C GLY A 107 -7.80 7.34 -4.79
N VAL A 108 -7.90 6.25 -5.54
CA VAL A 108 -8.15 4.90 -4.99
C VAL A 108 -6.94 4.41 -4.17
N GLU A 109 -5.73 4.86 -4.53
CA GLU A 109 -4.50 4.48 -3.84
C GLU A 109 -4.43 4.99 -2.41
N GLY A 110 -4.97 6.18 -2.17
CA GLY A 110 -4.99 6.82 -0.86
C GLY A 110 -6.07 6.25 0.05
N THR A 111 -6.91 5.32 -0.41
CA THR A 111 -8.00 4.78 0.41
C THR A 111 -7.48 3.70 1.38
N SER A 112 -7.83 3.78 2.67
CA SER A 112 -7.49 2.71 3.62
C SER A 112 -8.25 1.44 3.28
N ASP A 113 -7.66 0.30 3.61
CA ASP A 113 -8.22 -1.01 3.31
C ASP A 113 -8.51 -1.75 4.61
N ASP A 114 -9.78 -2.10 4.83
CA ASP A 114 -10.20 -2.90 5.99
C ASP A 114 -10.07 -4.38 5.64
N GLU A 115 -8.96 -5.06 5.88
CA GLU A 115 -8.95 -6.50 5.57
C GLU A 115 -9.90 -7.23 6.53
N SER A 116 -10.85 -7.98 5.95
CA SER A 116 -11.69 -8.89 6.71
C SER A 116 -10.91 -10.18 6.95
N ASP A 117 -10.73 -10.56 8.21
CA ASP A 117 -10.43 -11.96 8.51
C ASP A 117 -11.69 -12.76 8.18
N HIS A 118 -11.53 -13.77 7.31
CA HIS A 118 -12.61 -14.68 6.94
C HIS A 118 -12.60 -15.94 7.80
N ASP A 119 -11.86 -15.94 8.91
CA ASP A 119 -11.69 -17.10 9.77
C ASP A 119 -13.00 -17.44 10.53
N ASP A 120 -13.92 -16.48 10.71
CA ASP A 120 -15.26 -16.73 11.23
C ASP A 120 -16.35 -16.19 10.26
N PRO A 121 -17.08 -17.08 9.55
CA PRO A 121 -18.21 -16.70 8.69
C PRO A 121 -19.39 -16.05 9.43
N HIS A 122 -19.53 -16.32 10.73
CA HIS A 122 -20.62 -15.80 11.57
C HIS A 122 -20.27 -14.46 12.21
N HIS A 123 -18.98 -14.20 12.48
CA HIS A 123 -18.49 -12.95 13.05
C HIS A 123 -17.30 -12.38 12.28
N PRO A 124 -17.51 -11.87 11.05
CA PRO A 124 -16.43 -11.32 10.25
C PRO A 124 -15.79 -10.12 10.97
N ARG A 125 -14.53 -10.29 11.42
CA ARG A 125 -13.73 -9.23 12.02
C ARG A 125 -13.06 -8.42 10.92
N TYR A 126 -13.14 -7.10 11.05
CA TYR A 126 -12.49 -6.17 10.12
C TYR A 126 -11.32 -5.51 10.81
N ASP A 127 -10.13 -5.79 10.30
CA ASP A 127 -8.88 -5.19 10.73
C ASP A 127 -8.62 -3.94 9.90
N ILE A 128 -8.75 -2.77 10.54
CA ILE A 128 -8.39 -1.51 9.90
C ILE A 128 -6.86 -1.48 9.76
N ARG A 129 -6.36 -1.42 8.52
CA ARG A 129 -4.94 -1.25 8.25
C ARG A 129 -4.61 0.21 7.96
N HIS A 130 -3.74 0.77 8.79
CA HIS A 130 -3.24 2.13 8.62
C HIS A 130 -2.18 2.19 7.52
N LEU A 131 -2.27 3.20 6.64
CA LEU A 131 -1.22 3.51 5.68
C LEU A 131 -0.03 4.08 6.45
N SER A 132 1.08 3.34 6.48
CA SER A 132 2.26 3.71 7.28
C SER A 132 2.90 5.03 6.87
N TRP A 133 2.70 5.44 5.61
CA TRP A 133 3.22 6.67 5.06
C TRP A 133 2.31 7.88 5.25
N MET A 134 1.04 7.69 5.64
CA MET A 134 0.04 8.76 5.69
C MET A 134 -0.01 9.39 7.07
N SER A 135 -0.05 10.72 7.14
CA SER A 135 -0.13 11.43 8.41
C SER A 135 -1.45 11.13 9.15
N LYS A 136 -1.42 11.25 10.48
CA LYS A 136 -2.63 11.15 11.32
C LYS A 136 -3.66 12.21 10.95
N GLU A 137 -3.20 13.39 10.58
CA GLU A 137 -4.02 14.52 10.14
C GLU A 137 -4.81 14.18 8.87
N ALA A 138 -4.13 13.75 7.80
CA ALA A 138 -4.78 13.30 6.56
C ALA A 138 -5.70 12.10 6.78
N THR A 139 -5.34 11.19 7.69
CA THR A 139 -6.17 10.04 8.08
C THR A 139 -7.47 10.50 8.74
N ASN A 140 -7.40 11.42 9.70
CA ASN A 140 -8.56 11.96 10.40
C ASN A 140 -9.44 12.79 9.46
N TRP A 141 -8.83 13.61 8.60
CA TRP A 141 -9.54 14.36 7.56
C TRP A 141 -10.41 13.45 6.68
N LYS A 142 -9.85 12.33 6.19
CA LYS A 142 -10.62 11.33 5.42
C LYS A 142 -11.73 10.66 6.23
N ARG A 143 -11.48 10.36 7.51
CA ARG A 143 -12.49 9.76 8.40
C ARG A 143 -13.68 10.69 8.61
N THR A 144 -13.45 11.99 8.71
CA THR A 144 -14.52 12.99 8.79
C THR A 144 -15.37 12.97 7.52
N ILE A 145 -14.75 12.95 6.33
CA ILE A 145 -15.46 12.80 5.04
C ILE A 145 -16.30 11.51 5.01
N ASP A 146 -15.74 10.39 5.49
CA ASP A 146 -16.45 9.10 5.53
C ASP A 146 -17.68 9.13 6.46
N LYS A 147 -17.56 9.79 7.62
CA LYS A 147 -18.69 9.97 8.55
C LYS A 147 -19.82 10.75 7.90
N ILE A 148 -19.50 11.84 7.20
CA ILE A 148 -20.47 12.69 6.51
C ILE A 148 -21.18 11.91 5.42
N GLY A 149 -20.41 11.24 4.54
CA GLY A 149 -20.98 10.40 3.49
C GLY A 149 -21.86 9.28 4.03
N SER A 150 -21.59 8.80 5.25
CA SER A 150 -22.44 7.83 5.94
C SER A 150 -23.74 8.49 6.41
N LEU A 151 -23.68 9.63 7.11
CA LEU A 151 -24.86 10.36 7.58
C LEU A 151 -25.82 10.72 6.42
N THR A 152 -25.30 11.24 5.30
CA THR A 152 -26.11 11.58 4.12
C THR A 152 -26.79 10.35 3.51
N LYS A 153 -26.15 9.17 3.59
CA LYS A 153 -26.68 7.92 3.01
C LYS A 153 -27.76 7.25 3.87
N TYR A 154 -27.78 7.52 5.18
CA TYR A 154 -28.69 6.89 6.14
C TYR A 154 -29.90 7.76 6.50
N GLN A 155 -30.04 8.97 5.95
CA GLN A 155 -31.29 9.73 6.04
C GLN A 155 -32.45 8.89 5.51
N GLY A 156 -33.29 8.38 6.42
CA GLY A 156 -34.48 7.57 6.11
C GLY A 156 -34.28 6.05 5.98
N LYS A 157 -33.12 5.47 6.37
CA LYS A 157 -32.91 4.01 6.30
C LYS A 157 -32.48 3.41 7.64
N VAL A 158 -33.04 2.25 7.98
CA VAL A 158 -32.67 1.47 9.17
C VAL A 158 -31.18 1.15 9.16
N HIS A 159 -30.48 1.53 10.23
CA HIS A 159 -29.07 1.23 10.44
C HIS A 159 -28.88 -0.29 10.42
N ARG A 160 -28.15 -0.83 9.44
CA ARG A 160 -27.59 -2.17 9.62
C ARG A 160 -26.61 -2.09 10.79
N ALA A 161 -26.66 -3.07 11.70
CA ALA A 161 -25.76 -3.14 12.85
C ALA A 161 -24.32 -2.84 12.42
N GLU A 162 -23.67 -1.94 13.16
CA GLU A 162 -22.30 -1.54 12.90
C GLU A 162 -21.40 -2.78 13.00
N ARG A 163 -20.66 -3.07 11.94
CA ARG A 163 -19.72 -4.20 11.94
C ARG A 163 -18.61 -3.87 12.92
N GLN A 164 -18.30 -4.78 13.85
CA GLN A 164 -17.18 -4.60 14.78
C GLN A 164 -15.88 -4.46 13.99
N ARG A 165 -15.22 -3.31 14.15
CA ARG A 165 -13.91 -3.01 13.58
C ARG A 165 -12.89 -2.98 14.68
N THR A 166 -11.81 -3.73 14.50
CA THR A 166 -10.68 -3.67 15.40
C THR A 166 -9.56 -2.91 14.71
N ILE A 167 -8.92 -1.98 15.41
CA ILE A 167 -7.71 -1.35 14.90
C ILE A 167 -6.62 -2.41 14.99
N SER A 168 -6.24 -2.95 13.84
CA SER A 168 -5.10 -3.85 13.79
C SER A 168 -3.82 -3.03 13.99
N GLY A 169 -2.88 -3.54 14.79
CA GLY A 169 -1.52 -3.00 14.82
C GLY A 169 -0.76 -3.19 13.49
N LYS A 170 -1.38 -3.84 12.50
CA LYS A 170 -0.79 -4.18 11.21
C LYS A 170 -0.78 -2.95 10.30
N LYS A 171 0.43 -2.53 9.93
CA LYS A 171 0.64 -1.46 8.94
C LYS A 171 0.37 -1.99 7.54
N SER A 172 -0.28 -1.18 6.72
CA SER A 172 -0.48 -1.47 5.31
C SER A 172 0.85 -1.38 4.55
N THR A 173 1.10 -2.35 3.66
CA THR A 173 2.26 -2.41 2.76
C THR A 173 2.03 -1.66 1.44
N ARG A 174 0.92 -0.92 1.33
CA ARG A 174 0.60 -0.18 0.11
C ARG A 174 1.65 0.88 -0.19
N PRO A 175 1.96 1.11 -1.48
CA PRO A 175 2.92 2.12 -1.88
C PRO A 175 2.45 3.51 -1.45
N TYR A 176 3.40 4.42 -1.28
CA TYR A 176 3.10 5.83 -1.09
C TYR A 176 2.69 6.45 -2.43
N ILE A 177 1.92 7.53 -2.35
CA ILE A 177 1.56 8.33 -3.52
C ILE A 177 2.55 9.47 -3.59
N SER A 178 3.25 9.62 -4.71
CA SER A 178 4.11 10.78 -4.98
C SER A 178 3.28 11.99 -5.36
N GLY A 179 3.77 13.19 -5.03
CA GLY A 179 3.17 14.46 -5.41
C GLY A 179 2.09 14.94 -4.46
N LEU A 180 1.95 14.36 -3.26
CA LEU A 180 1.04 14.89 -2.22
C LEU A 180 1.71 16.03 -1.43
N PRO A 181 0.95 16.85 -0.70
CA PRO A 181 1.47 17.83 0.25
C PRO A 181 2.40 17.17 1.28
N LEU A 182 3.43 17.88 1.74
CA LEU A 182 4.40 17.30 2.68
C LEU A 182 3.73 16.84 4.00
N ASN A 183 2.76 17.61 4.49
CA ASN A 183 1.97 17.29 5.68
C ASN A 183 0.96 16.13 5.48
N ALA A 184 0.78 15.63 4.26
CA ALA A 184 0.03 14.39 4.01
C ALA A 184 0.82 13.13 4.42
N TYR A 185 2.14 13.25 4.56
CA TYR A 185 3.02 12.14 4.92
C TYR A 185 3.30 12.11 6.42
N ASP A 186 3.43 10.90 6.96
CA ASP A 186 3.84 10.68 8.34
C ASP A 186 5.31 11.07 8.55
N LYS A 187 5.58 11.83 9.63
CA LYS A 187 6.92 12.38 9.91
C LYS A 187 7.94 11.30 10.22
N GLU A 188 7.57 10.27 10.98
CA GLU A 188 8.45 9.14 11.28
C GLU A 188 8.70 8.29 10.03
N TRP A 189 7.70 8.17 9.16
CA TRP A 189 7.89 7.50 7.88
C TRP A 189 8.84 8.27 6.97
N LEU A 190 8.75 9.60 6.88
CA LEU A 190 9.68 10.41 6.08
C LEU A 190 11.12 10.34 6.61
N SER A 191 11.31 10.36 7.93
CA SER A 191 12.66 10.39 8.53
C SER A 191 13.42 9.06 8.47
N LYS A 192 12.72 7.93 8.26
CA LYS A 192 13.32 6.59 8.21
C LYS A 192 14.24 6.34 7.01
N ASP A 193 14.13 7.14 5.96
CA ASP A 193 14.95 7.01 4.76
C ASP A 193 15.20 8.41 4.18
N PRO A 194 16.47 8.88 4.16
CA PRO A 194 16.84 10.20 3.65
C PRO A 194 16.40 10.47 2.20
N MET A 195 16.11 9.43 1.41
CA MET A 195 15.64 9.58 0.04
C MET A 195 14.14 9.87 -0.04
N ARG A 196 13.34 9.49 0.96
CA ARG A 196 11.87 9.65 0.92
C ARG A 196 11.42 11.10 0.70
N PRO A 197 11.95 12.13 1.39
CA PRO A 197 11.57 13.51 1.12
C PRO A 197 11.80 13.95 -0.33
N LYS A 198 12.86 13.43 -0.98
CA LYS A 198 13.17 13.72 -2.39
C LYS A 198 12.26 12.94 -3.34
N LEU A 199 11.93 11.70 -3.00
CA LEU A 199 11.10 10.81 -3.81
C LEU A 199 9.62 11.20 -3.81
N VAL A 200 9.11 11.74 -2.71
CA VAL A 200 7.70 12.13 -2.63
C VAL A 200 7.37 13.32 -3.54
N ARG A 201 8.35 14.13 -3.98
CA ARG A 201 8.13 15.32 -4.81
C ARG A 201 6.99 16.19 -4.26
N ALA A 202 7.08 16.49 -2.97
CA ALA A 202 5.96 17.03 -2.22
C ALA A 202 5.50 18.39 -2.78
N ALA A 203 4.18 18.58 -2.83
CA ALA A 203 3.59 19.89 -3.12
C ALA A 203 3.59 20.78 -1.87
N ALA A 204 3.14 22.03 -2.03
CA ALA A 204 2.84 22.92 -0.90
C ALA A 204 1.92 22.22 0.12
N ASN A 205 2.08 22.60 1.39
CA ASN A 205 1.24 22.09 2.47
C ASN A 205 -0.24 22.34 2.18
N TYR A 206 -1.07 21.43 2.65
CA TYR A 206 -2.50 21.48 2.44
C TYR A 206 -3.23 21.59 3.76
N ASP A 207 -4.26 22.42 3.82
CA ASP A 207 -5.08 22.52 5.02
C ASP A 207 -6.04 21.34 5.13
N PHE A 208 -5.77 20.44 6.08
CA PHE A 208 -6.62 19.29 6.38
C PHE A 208 -7.69 19.60 7.45
N ALA A 209 -7.81 20.85 7.89
CA ALA A 209 -8.91 21.28 8.71
C ALA A 209 -10.23 21.19 7.93
N HIS A 210 -11.30 20.92 8.66
CA HIS A 210 -12.67 21.14 8.20
C HIS A 210 -13.16 22.46 8.79
N ASP A 211 -14.07 23.14 8.11
CA ASP A 211 -14.65 24.39 8.61
C ASP A 211 -15.18 24.21 10.06
N PRO A 212 -14.84 25.08 11.02
CA PRO A 212 -15.33 24.97 12.40
C PRO A 212 -16.85 25.10 12.53
N GLU A 213 -17.51 25.90 11.68
CA GLU A 213 -18.98 26.02 11.67
C GLU A 213 -19.66 24.70 11.29
N PHE A 214 -18.90 23.81 10.64
CA PHE A 214 -19.34 22.52 10.16
C PHE A 214 -19.18 21.37 11.18
N MET A 215 -18.48 21.60 12.30
CA MET A 215 -18.26 20.59 13.37
C MET A 215 -19.14 20.81 14.62
N ARG A 216 -20.05 21.80 14.60
CA ARG A 216 -21.09 22.03 15.62
C ARG A 216 -22.37 21.26 15.29
#